data_AF-Q55CZ2-F1
#
_entry.id   AF-Q55CZ2-F1
#
_cell.length_a   1.000
_cell.length_b   1.000
_cell.length_c   1.000
_cell.angle_alpha   90.00
_cell.angle_beta   90.00
_cell.angle_gamma   90.00
#
_symmetry.space_group_name_H-M   'P 1'
#
loop_
_entity.id
_entity.type
_entity.pdbx_description
1 polymer ?
#
loop_
_entity_poly.entity_id
_entity_poly.type
_entity_poly.pdbx_seq_one_letter_code
_entity_poly.pdbx_strand_id
1 'polypeptide(L)'
;MEEVLKYFRRISSIIILLVSSVYAATFLMFPVIALIEPFYKKLAFKLQAKIASGWFRLVLFVFEVLNGIEIRYYGEDDIQEGESLIMMMNHPSEIDWLFSFSIAQRKKALSNIKVLLKNEVRFVPGVGWGCDNLDYIFLTRDWTFDENHIEYKINKYKESECKPWLVIFPEGTDIDDVKLKKSWDFAEKNGFPKFNNVLLPRHKGLHACVEPLRDTIDCVYDLTIGYEGKPTILSCISGTSPRVVNIHIKRYSLDEIPKDENQLQKWLFNRYHEKDQMLQYLKENKTYSMPYRIHKPSLSIYASAFLWFYYFMLPITNLLLISSFTRVYFIIAFVYHILNSKYEPLRKLRGLQNAIYSKKEKSH
;
A
#
# COMPACT_ATOMS: atom_id res chain seq x y z
N MET A 1 29.37 -14.58 -16.11
CA MET A 1 28.06 -14.93 -16.71
C MET A 1 26.91 -14.74 -15.73
N GLU A 2 26.99 -15.27 -14.50
CA GLU A 2 25.90 -15.16 -13.50
C GLU A 2 25.57 -13.71 -13.10
N GLU A 3 26.58 -12.86 -12.89
CA GLU A 3 26.36 -11.43 -12.58
C GLU A 3 25.68 -10.68 -13.73
N VAL A 4 26.06 -10.99 -14.97
CA VAL A 4 25.45 -10.40 -16.17
C VAL A 4 23.98 -10.80 -16.26
N LEU A 5 23.65 -12.08 -16.04
CA LEU A 5 22.26 -12.56 -16.00
C LEU A 5 21.47 -11.90 -14.86
N LYS A 6 22.07 -11.74 -13.68
CA LYS A 6 21.46 -10.99 -12.56
C LYS A 6 21.17 -9.55 -12.96
N TYR A 7 22.13 -8.87 -13.59
CA TYR A 7 21.97 -7.49 -14.06
C TYR A 7 20.85 -7.34 -15.10
N PHE A 8 20.80 -8.22 -16.11
CA PHE A 8 19.72 -8.23 -17.10
C PHE A 8 18.36 -8.50 -16.47
N ARG A 9 18.28 -9.43 -15.50
CA ARG A 9 17.05 -9.69 -14.74
C ARG A 9 16.58 -8.45 -13.99
N ARG A 10 17.51 -7.71 -13.37
CA ARG A 10 17.22 -6.47 -12.61
C ARG A 10 16.57 -5.40 -13.46
N ILE A 11 17.21 -5.07 -14.58
CA ILE A 11 16.70 -4.05 -15.51
C ILE A 11 15.35 -4.49 -16.07
N SER A 12 15.24 -5.76 -16.46
CA SER A 12 13.99 -6.33 -16.94
C SER A 12 12.88 -6.18 -15.90
N SER A 13 13.08 -6.52 -14.63
CA SER A 13 12.07 -6.38 -13.57
C SER A 13 11.57 -4.94 -13.40
N ILE A 14 12.48 -3.96 -13.44
CA ILE A 14 12.12 -2.53 -13.33
C ILE A 14 11.26 -2.10 -14.50
N ILE A 15 11.72 -2.39 -15.73
CA ILE A 15 10.99 -2.05 -16.96
C ILE A 15 9.62 -2.72 -16.96
N ILE A 16 9.55 -4.00 -16.59
CA ILE A 16 8.31 -4.76 -16.54
C ILE A 16 7.30 -4.11 -15.61
N LEU A 17 7.69 -3.80 -14.36
CA LEU A 17 6.74 -3.22 -13.39
C LEU A 17 6.32 -1.81 -13.78
N LEU A 18 7.25 -0.98 -14.24
CA LEU A 18 6.94 0.39 -14.65
C LEU A 18 6.02 0.40 -15.89
N VAL A 19 6.42 -0.28 -16.97
CA VAL A 19 5.66 -0.30 -18.23
C VAL A 19 4.31 -0.99 -18.02
N SER A 20 4.25 -2.09 -17.25
CA SER A 20 2.97 -2.77 -16.97
C SER A 20 2.01 -1.91 -16.17
N SER A 21 2.50 -1.12 -15.20
CA SER A 21 1.64 -0.21 -14.44
C SER A 21 1.07 0.90 -15.32
N VAL A 22 1.87 1.46 -16.22
CA VAL A 22 1.42 2.48 -17.18
C VAL A 22 0.43 1.87 -18.17
N TYR A 23 0.73 0.71 -18.74
CA TYR A 23 -0.19 0.03 -19.66
C TYR A 23 -1.50 -0.35 -18.98
N ALA A 24 -1.46 -0.85 -17.74
CA ALA A 24 -2.66 -1.12 -16.96
C ALA A 24 -3.51 0.14 -16.83
N ALA A 25 -2.90 1.26 -16.44
CA ALA A 25 -3.62 2.52 -16.29
C ALA A 25 -4.22 3.02 -17.62
N THR A 26 -3.49 2.93 -18.73
CA THR A 26 -3.93 3.49 -20.02
C THR A 26 -4.84 2.55 -20.82
N PHE A 27 -4.60 1.24 -20.83
CA PHE A 27 -5.31 0.29 -21.70
C PHE A 27 -6.36 -0.55 -20.97
N LEU A 28 -6.32 -0.65 -19.65
CA LEU A 28 -7.31 -1.39 -18.87
C LEU A 28 -8.16 -0.47 -18.00
N MET A 29 -7.54 0.40 -17.22
CA MET A 29 -8.25 1.27 -16.29
C MET A 29 -8.95 2.43 -17.01
N PHE A 30 -8.29 3.10 -17.97
CA PHE A 30 -8.90 4.24 -18.67
C PHE A 30 -10.20 3.91 -19.43
N PRO A 31 -10.35 2.77 -20.15
CA PRO A 31 -11.64 2.40 -20.73
C PRO A 31 -12.74 2.24 -19.69
N VAL A 32 -12.44 1.67 -18.52
CA VAL A 32 -13.40 1.57 -17.41
C VAL A 32 -13.84 2.95 -16.95
N ILE A 33 -12.91 3.90 -16.85
CA ILE A 33 -13.20 5.30 -16.47
C ILE A 33 -14.03 6.00 -17.55
N ALA A 34 -13.67 5.85 -18.82
CA ALA A 34 -14.31 6.59 -19.90
C ALA A 34 -15.70 6.04 -20.26
N LEU A 35 -15.89 4.72 -20.17
CA LEU A 35 -17.07 4.05 -20.72
C LEU A 35 -18.02 3.50 -19.65
N ILE A 36 -17.54 3.20 -18.44
CA ILE A 36 -18.33 2.51 -17.41
C ILE A 36 -18.59 3.42 -16.21
N GLU A 37 -17.57 4.09 -15.69
CA GLU A 37 -17.66 4.95 -14.50
C GLU A 37 -18.76 6.03 -14.55
N PRO A 38 -19.03 6.71 -15.70
CA PRO A 38 -20.07 7.73 -15.76
C PRO A 38 -21.48 7.19 -15.55
N PHE A 39 -21.71 5.91 -15.85
CA PHE A 39 -23.03 5.27 -15.82
C PHE A 39 -23.19 4.27 -14.66
N TYR A 40 -22.10 3.58 -14.28
CA TYR A 40 -22.11 2.45 -13.34
C TYR A 40 -20.92 2.48 -12.37
N LYS A 41 -20.87 3.49 -11.47
CA LYS A 41 -19.75 3.69 -10.52
C LYS A 41 -19.36 2.44 -9.71
N LYS A 42 -20.33 1.71 -9.14
CA LYS A 42 -20.06 0.48 -8.37
C LYS A 42 -19.39 -0.60 -9.23
N LEU A 43 -19.84 -0.79 -10.48
CA LEU A 43 -19.24 -1.74 -11.41
C LEU A 43 -17.84 -1.30 -11.82
N ALA A 44 -17.67 -0.02 -12.16
CA ALA A 44 -16.36 0.54 -12.50
C ALA A 44 -15.34 0.29 -11.38
N PHE A 45 -15.69 0.60 -10.13
CA PHE A 45 -14.82 0.35 -8.98
C PHE A 45 -14.43 -1.13 -8.82
N LYS A 46 -15.39 -2.07 -8.96
CA LYS A 46 -15.12 -3.52 -8.92
C LYS A 46 -14.17 -3.95 -10.04
N LEU A 47 -14.34 -3.40 -11.25
CA LEU A 47 -13.45 -3.68 -12.38
C LEU A 47 -12.03 -3.12 -12.15
N GLN A 48 -11.90 -1.89 -11.65
CA GLN A 48 -10.60 -1.31 -11.28
C GLN A 48 -9.90 -2.18 -10.25
N ALA A 49 -10.61 -2.60 -9.20
CA ALA A 49 -10.08 -3.48 -8.15
C ALA A 49 -9.61 -4.83 -8.69
N LYS A 50 -10.33 -5.40 -9.67
CA LYS A 50 -9.93 -6.66 -10.33
C LYS A 50 -8.68 -6.49 -11.20
N ILE A 51 -8.59 -5.40 -11.96
CA ILE A 51 -7.40 -5.06 -12.76
C ILE A 51 -6.18 -4.90 -11.84
N ALA A 52 -6.34 -4.10 -10.78
CA ALA A 52 -5.29 -3.88 -9.79
C ALA A 52 -4.85 -5.17 -9.09
N SER A 53 -5.79 -6.04 -8.71
CA SER A 53 -5.48 -7.36 -8.14
C SER A 53 -4.60 -8.19 -9.08
N GLY A 54 -4.88 -8.14 -10.39
CA GLY A 54 -4.02 -8.76 -11.40
C GLY A 54 -2.60 -8.18 -11.37
N TRP A 55 -2.46 -6.86 -11.32
CA TRP A 55 -1.16 -6.19 -11.29
C TRP A 55 -0.39 -6.45 -9.98
N PHE A 56 -1.08 -6.48 -8.83
CA PHE A 56 -0.47 -6.86 -7.55
C PHE A 56 0.08 -8.28 -7.58
N ARG A 57 -0.59 -9.23 -8.26
CA ARG A 57 -0.01 -10.58 -8.47
C ARG A 57 1.24 -10.55 -9.35
N LEU A 58 1.32 -9.66 -10.34
CA LEU A 58 2.55 -9.47 -11.12
C LEU A 58 3.69 -8.93 -10.23
N VAL A 59 3.40 -7.99 -9.32
CA VAL A 59 4.36 -7.52 -8.32
C VAL A 59 4.85 -8.67 -7.44
N LEU A 60 3.93 -9.49 -6.91
CA LEU A 60 4.30 -10.66 -6.10
C LEU A 60 5.10 -11.70 -6.90
N PHE A 61 4.81 -11.90 -8.18
CA PHE A 61 5.61 -12.75 -9.06
C PHE A 61 7.04 -12.23 -9.17
N VAL A 62 7.23 -10.93 -9.43
CA VAL A 62 8.58 -10.34 -9.52
C VAL A 62 9.31 -10.51 -8.19
N PHE A 63 8.66 -10.31 -7.06
CA PHE A 63 9.31 -10.32 -5.74
C PHE A 63 9.56 -11.73 -5.20
N GLU A 64 8.52 -12.55 -5.07
CA GLU A 64 8.62 -13.89 -4.47
C GLU A 64 9.25 -14.91 -5.45
N VAL A 65 9.01 -14.78 -6.75
CA VAL A 65 9.48 -15.76 -7.76
C VAL A 65 10.76 -15.31 -8.46
N LEU A 66 10.76 -14.16 -9.14
CA LEU A 66 11.94 -13.75 -9.93
C LEU A 66 13.10 -13.31 -9.04
N ASN A 67 12.82 -12.57 -7.98
CA ASN A 67 13.83 -12.02 -7.08
C ASN A 67 14.16 -12.96 -5.90
N GLY A 68 13.30 -13.95 -5.65
CA GLY A 68 13.49 -14.95 -4.60
C GLY A 68 13.47 -14.36 -3.20
N ILE A 69 12.59 -13.38 -2.95
CA ILE A 69 12.39 -12.83 -1.61
C ILE A 69 11.63 -13.86 -0.77
N GLU A 70 12.28 -14.36 0.28
CA GLU A 70 11.66 -15.26 1.26
C GLU A 70 10.87 -14.45 2.28
N ILE A 71 9.57 -14.73 2.41
CA ILE A 71 8.71 -14.07 3.40
C ILE A 71 8.41 -15.07 4.52
N ARG A 72 8.85 -14.73 5.73
CA ARG A 72 8.68 -15.49 6.97
C ARG A 72 7.54 -14.88 7.77
N TYR A 73 6.49 -15.66 7.99
CA TYR A 73 5.31 -15.26 8.76
C TYR A 73 5.38 -15.81 10.17
N TYR A 74 5.28 -14.94 11.16
CA TYR A 74 5.32 -15.25 12.59
C TYR A 74 3.99 -14.88 13.24
N GLY A 75 3.67 -15.53 14.36
CA GLY A 75 2.44 -15.26 15.11
C GLY A 75 1.21 -15.90 14.45
N GLU A 76 0.12 -15.14 14.45
CA GLU A 76 -1.20 -15.57 14.00
C GLU A 76 -1.29 -15.68 12.47
N ASP A 77 -2.03 -16.68 11.98
CA ASP A 77 -2.20 -16.97 10.54
C ASP A 77 -3.66 -17.30 10.19
N ASP A 78 -4.56 -17.03 11.12
CA ASP A 78 -5.99 -17.31 11.07
C ASP A 78 -6.81 -16.18 10.47
N ILE A 79 -6.18 -15.25 9.73
CA ILE A 79 -6.91 -14.21 8.98
C ILE A 79 -8.00 -14.86 8.15
N GLN A 80 -9.25 -14.44 8.35
CA GLN A 80 -10.38 -15.08 7.72
C GLN A 80 -10.60 -14.46 6.33
N GLU A 81 -11.00 -15.30 5.37
CA GLU A 81 -11.35 -14.79 4.05
C GLU A 81 -12.63 -13.93 4.14
N GLY A 82 -12.65 -12.80 3.43
CA GLY A 82 -13.84 -11.95 3.35
C GLY A 82 -14.00 -10.93 4.47
N GLU A 83 -13.02 -10.79 5.36
CA GLU A 83 -12.98 -9.76 6.39
C GLU A 83 -12.67 -8.37 5.83
N SER A 84 -13.19 -7.37 6.53
CA SER A 84 -12.89 -5.95 6.44
C SER A 84 -12.01 -5.59 7.65
N LEU A 85 -10.89 -4.89 7.47
CA LEU A 85 -9.91 -4.73 8.55
C LEU A 85 -9.04 -3.49 8.38
N ILE A 86 -8.43 -3.06 9.49
CA ILE A 86 -7.28 -2.16 9.49
C ILE A 86 -6.01 -3.00 9.71
N MET A 87 -5.00 -2.79 8.85
CA MET A 87 -3.69 -3.40 8.96
C MET A 87 -2.68 -2.33 9.40
N MET A 88 -2.33 -2.34 10.68
CA MET A 88 -1.39 -1.42 11.30
C MET A 88 0.03 -1.98 11.21
N MET A 89 0.94 -1.24 10.57
CA MET A 89 2.33 -1.68 10.37
C MET A 89 3.32 -0.69 10.97
N ASN A 90 4.44 -1.18 11.50
CA ASN A 90 5.63 -0.32 11.62
C ASN A 90 6.19 0.02 10.23
N HIS A 91 7.01 1.06 10.14
CA HIS A 91 7.48 1.60 8.87
C HIS A 91 9.03 1.64 8.78
N PRO A 92 9.73 0.49 8.67
CA PRO A 92 11.17 0.48 8.50
C PRO A 92 11.66 0.98 7.14
N SER A 93 10.85 0.95 6.08
CA SER A 93 11.29 1.26 4.71
C SER A 93 10.19 1.75 3.77
N GLU A 94 10.56 2.25 2.59
CA GLU A 94 9.59 2.68 1.57
C GLU A 94 8.80 1.55 0.89
N ILE A 95 9.17 0.27 1.12
CA ILE A 95 8.53 -0.89 0.47
C ILE A 95 7.56 -1.65 1.38
N ASP A 96 7.40 -1.26 2.64
CA ASP A 96 6.70 -2.06 3.66
C ASP A 96 5.27 -2.44 3.25
N TRP A 97 4.56 -1.49 2.64
CA TRP A 97 3.18 -1.66 2.15
C TRP A 97 3.05 -2.76 1.09
N LEU A 98 4.11 -3.07 0.33
CA LEU A 98 4.08 -4.13 -0.69
C LEU A 98 3.83 -5.51 -0.07
N PHE A 99 4.24 -5.71 1.18
CA PHE A 99 4.07 -7.00 1.86
C PHE A 99 2.65 -7.22 2.38
N SER A 100 1.84 -6.16 2.50
CA SER A 100 0.39 -6.30 2.68
C SER A 100 -0.25 -7.08 1.52
N PHE A 101 0.28 -6.95 0.30
CA PHE A 101 -0.22 -7.67 -0.88
C PHE A 101 -0.01 -9.17 -0.74
N SER A 102 1.13 -9.56 -0.16
CA SER A 102 1.50 -10.95 0.03
C SER A 102 0.54 -11.64 1.02
N ILE A 103 0.17 -10.96 2.10
CA ILE A 103 -0.82 -11.44 3.08
C ILE A 103 -2.21 -11.50 2.43
N ALA A 104 -2.66 -10.41 1.81
CA ALA A 104 -3.98 -10.33 1.19
C ALA A 104 -4.18 -11.33 0.03
N GLN A 105 -3.13 -11.64 -0.75
CA GLN A 105 -3.18 -12.66 -1.79
C GLN A 105 -3.52 -14.05 -1.23
N ARG A 106 -2.97 -14.39 -0.06
CA ARG A 106 -3.23 -15.68 0.60
C ARG A 106 -4.64 -15.78 1.18
N LYS A 107 -5.32 -14.65 1.33
CA LYS A 107 -6.70 -14.53 1.87
C LYS A 107 -7.70 -14.00 0.84
N LYS A 108 -7.34 -14.04 -0.45
CA LYS A 108 -8.16 -13.60 -1.60
C LYS A 108 -8.70 -12.15 -1.48
N ALA A 109 -7.95 -11.29 -0.80
CA ALA A 109 -8.35 -9.92 -0.48
C ALA A 109 -7.53 -8.83 -1.20
N LEU A 110 -6.72 -9.18 -2.22
CA LEU A 110 -5.91 -8.20 -2.96
C LEU A 110 -6.71 -7.02 -3.51
N SER A 111 -7.95 -7.25 -3.96
CA SER A 111 -8.85 -6.21 -4.48
C SER A 111 -9.32 -5.21 -3.42
N ASN A 112 -9.18 -5.56 -2.14
CA ASN A 112 -9.72 -4.84 -1.01
C ASN A 112 -8.71 -3.88 -0.38
N ILE A 113 -7.43 -4.00 -0.73
CA ILE A 113 -6.35 -3.19 -0.15
C ILE A 113 -6.54 -1.71 -0.47
N LYS A 114 -6.45 -0.90 0.58
CA LYS A 114 -6.38 0.57 0.55
C LYS A 114 -5.21 0.99 1.43
N VAL A 115 -4.29 1.78 0.91
CA VAL A 115 -3.13 2.25 1.69
C VAL A 115 -3.26 3.75 1.92
N LEU A 116 -2.97 4.21 3.14
CA LEU A 116 -2.75 5.63 3.40
C LEU A 116 -1.39 6.03 2.84
N LEU A 117 -1.38 6.91 1.83
CA LEU A 117 -0.19 7.29 1.09
C LEU A 117 0.07 8.80 1.19
N LYS A 118 1.33 9.19 0.99
CA LYS A 118 1.67 10.61 0.77
C LYS A 118 0.98 11.12 -0.51
N ASN A 119 0.46 12.33 -0.48
CA ASN A 119 -0.26 12.91 -1.62
C ASN A 119 0.58 13.00 -2.89
N GLU A 120 1.91 13.08 -2.79
CA GLU A 120 2.80 13.10 -3.96
C GLU A 120 2.77 11.79 -4.75
N VAL A 121 2.42 10.65 -4.12
CA VAL A 121 2.38 9.34 -4.78
C VAL A 121 1.36 9.31 -5.90
N ARG A 122 0.27 10.10 -5.82
CA ARG A 122 -0.76 10.18 -6.86
C ARG A 122 -0.22 10.64 -8.23
N PHE A 123 0.94 11.30 -8.25
CA PHE A 123 1.57 11.78 -9.49
C PHE A 123 2.49 10.75 -10.14
N VAL A 124 2.80 9.63 -9.47
CA VAL A 124 3.64 8.57 -10.03
C VAL A 124 2.91 7.88 -11.19
N PRO A 125 3.45 7.90 -12.41
CA PRO A 125 2.82 7.25 -13.56
C PRO A 125 2.54 5.77 -13.32
N GLY A 126 1.36 5.31 -13.75
CA GLY A 126 0.91 3.93 -13.55
C GLY A 126 0.48 3.65 -12.11
N VAL A 127 1.44 3.52 -11.19
CA VAL A 127 1.19 3.12 -9.80
C VAL A 127 0.32 4.15 -9.05
N GLY A 128 0.69 5.43 -9.10
CA GLY A 128 -0.06 6.50 -8.45
C GLY A 128 -1.47 6.66 -9.00
N TRP A 129 -1.60 6.57 -10.33
CA TRP A 129 -2.90 6.62 -11.02
C TRP A 129 -3.78 5.43 -10.67
N GLY A 130 -3.20 4.23 -10.57
CA GLY A 130 -3.88 3.04 -10.10
C GLY A 130 -4.41 3.21 -8.67
N CYS A 131 -3.57 3.68 -7.74
CA CYS A 131 -3.98 3.97 -6.36
C CYS A 131 -5.15 4.97 -6.31
N ASP A 132 -5.10 6.04 -7.10
CA ASP A 132 -6.16 7.05 -7.17
C ASP A 132 -7.48 6.46 -7.71
N ASN A 133 -7.42 5.65 -8.77
CA ASN A 133 -8.60 4.92 -9.30
C ASN A 133 -9.17 3.87 -8.35
N LEU A 134 -8.38 3.43 -7.36
CA LEU A 134 -8.80 2.50 -6.32
C LEU A 134 -9.27 3.21 -5.05
N ASP A 135 -9.45 4.53 -5.09
CA ASP A 135 -9.83 5.34 -3.93
C ASP A 135 -8.88 5.18 -2.73
N TYR A 136 -7.57 5.07 -2.96
CA TYR A 136 -6.61 5.14 -1.85
C TYR A 136 -6.70 6.52 -1.17
N ILE A 137 -6.28 6.59 0.10
CA ILE A 137 -6.33 7.81 0.89
C ILE A 137 -4.98 8.53 0.77
N PHE A 138 -4.99 9.72 0.19
CA PHE A 138 -3.79 10.54 0.02
C PHE A 138 -3.73 11.64 1.09
N LEU A 139 -2.66 11.65 1.88
CA LEU A 139 -2.44 12.58 2.99
C LEU A 139 -1.53 13.75 2.57
N THR A 140 -1.87 14.96 3.00
CA THR A 140 -1.22 16.22 2.61
C THR A 140 -0.29 16.80 3.68
N ARG A 141 -0.23 16.18 4.87
CA ARG A 141 0.47 16.70 6.06
C ARG A 141 -0.20 17.94 6.68
N ASP A 142 -1.46 18.18 6.31
CA ASP A 142 -2.35 19.14 6.97
C ASP A 142 -3.43 18.34 7.69
N TRP A 143 -3.35 18.28 9.03
CA TRP A 143 -4.27 17.46 9.83
C TRP A 143 -5.74 17.86 9.63
N THR A 144 -6.02 19.16 9.55
CA THR A 144 -7.41 19.65 9.39
C THR A 144 -8.00 19.21 8.06
N PHE A 145 -7.19 19.14 7.00
CA PHE A 145 -7.64 18.54 5.74
C PHE A 145 -7.73 17.01 5.85
N ASP A 146 -6.66 16.38 6.31
CA ASP A 146 -6.47 14.94 6.25
C ASP A 146 -7.54 14.21 7.08
N GLU A 147 -7.94 14.74 8.24
CA GLU A 147 -9.02 14.21 9.08
C GLU A 147 -10.35 14.14 8.31
N ASN A 148 -10.80 15.27 7.75
CA ASN A 148 -12.02 15.35 6.94
C ASN A 148 -11.93 14.50 5.66
N HIS A 149 -10.73 14.36 5.09
CA HIS A 149 -10.53 13.58 3.88
C HIS A 149 -10.57 12.06 4.16
N ILE A 150 -10.00 11.62 5.29
CA ILE A 150 -10.06 10.24 5.76
C ILE A 150 -11.53 9.84 5.98
N GLU A 151 -12.30 10.66 6.71
CA GLU A 151 -13.71 10.39 6.96
C GLU A 151 -14.51 10.29 5.65
N TYR A 152 -14.31 11.24 4.73
CA TYR A 152 -14.93 11.22 3.41
C TYR A 152 -14.65 9.92 2.64
N LYS A 153 -13.39 9.46 2.62
CA LYS A 153 -12.99 8.23 1.92
C LYS A 153 -13.57 6.99 2.59
N ILE A 154 -13.58 6.93 3.92
CA ILE A 154 -14.17 5.82 4.68
C ILE A 154 -15.68 5.73 4.39
N ASN A 155 -16.41 6.84 4.44
CA ASN A 155 -17.84 6.85 4.12
C ASN A 155 -18.11 6.38 2.69
N LYS A 156 -17.26 6.76 1.72
CA LYS A 156 -17.34 6.24 0.35
C LYS A 156 -17.13 4.72 0.29
N TYR A 157 -16.23 4.16 1.11
CA TYR A 157 -16.06 2.70 1.18
C TYR A 157 -17.34 2.03 1.68
N LYS A 158 -17.98 2.56 2.72
CA LYS A 158 -19.25 2.06 3.25
C LYS A 158 -20.36 2.09 2.20
N GLU A 159 -20.56 3.21 1.51
CA GLU A 159 -21.58 3.37 0.46
C GLU A 159 -21.38 2.41 -0.73
N SER A 160 -20.12 2.08 -1.04
CA SER A 160 -19.77 1.16 -2.12
C SER A 160 -19.85 -0.32 -1.73
N GLU A 161 -20.23 -0.62 -0.48
CA GLU A 161 -20.17 -1.97 0.12
C GLU A 161 -18.76 -2.59 -0.03
N CYS A 162 -17.73 -1.75 -0.05
CA CYS A 162 -16.35 -2.18 -0.05
C CYS A 162 -15.98 -2.64 1.36
N LYS A 163 -15.37 -3.82 1.46
CA LYS A 163 -14.75 -4.32 2.68
C LYS A 163 -13.25 -3.97 2.65
N PRO A 164 -12.81 -2.78 3.10
CA PRO A 164 -11.43 -2.37 2.94
C PRO A 164 -10.46 -3.23 3.75
N TRP A 165 -9.26 -3.42 3.22
CA TRP A 165 -8.05 -3.77 3.96
C TRP A 165 -7.21 -2.51 4.07
N LEU A 166 -7.47 -1.69 5.10
CA LEU A 166 -6.88 -0.36 5.24
C LEU A 166 -5.49 -0.46 5.89
N VAL A 167 -4.44 -0.29 5.10
CA VAL A 167 -3.05 -0.32 5.55
C VAL A 167 -2.62 1.06 6.04
N ILE A 168 -2.17 1.12 7.29
CA ILE A 168 -1.74 2.35 7.96
C ILE A 168 -0.37 2.19 8.61
N PHE A 169 0.36 3.29 8.66
CA PHE A 169 1.68 3.39 9.31
C PHE A 169 1.62 4.49 10.38
N PRO A 170 1.28 4.16 11.64
CA PRO A 170 1.15 5.16 12.70
C PRO A 170 2.40 6.01 12.94
N GLU A 171 3.60 5.55 12.56
CA GLU A 171 4.83 6.35 12.60
C GLU A 171 4.79 7.57 11.67
N GLY A 172 3.98 7.51 10.61
CA GLY A 172 3.77 8.57 9.61
C GLY A 172 4.92 8.73 8.60
N THR A 173 6.08 8.13 8.86
CA THR A 173 7.24 8.12 7.96
C THR A 173 8.13 6.94 8.28
N ASP A 174 8.94 6.53 7.29
CA ASP A 174 9.91 5.47 7.47
C ASP A 174 11.06 5.90 8.40
N ILE A 175 11.61 4.98 9.18
CA ILE A 175 12.69 5.25 10.15
C ILE A 175 14.05 5.54 9.47
N ASP A 176 14.78 6.53 9.97
CA ASP A 176 16.21 6.76 9.72
C ASP A 176 16.83 7.46 10.95
N ASP A 177 18.16 7.54 11.03
CA ASP A 177 18.86 8.06 12.21
C ASP A 177 18.44 9.49 12.58
N VAL A 178 18.17 10.34 11.57
CA VAL A 178 17.76 11.73 11.77
C VAL A 178 16.34 11.79 12.34
N LYS A 179 15.41 11.01 11.79
CA LYS A 179 14.03 10.93 12.28
C LYS A 179 13.94 10.27 13.64
N LEU A 180 14.78 9.26 13.91
CA LEU A 180 14.86 8.59 15.20
C LEU A 180 15.30 9.57 16.29
N LYS A 181 16.35 10.37 16.03
CA LYS A 181 16.79 11.41 16.97
C LYS A 181 15.69 12.45 17.24
N LYS A 182 14.99 12.92 16.21
CA LYS A 182 13.83 13.83 16.37
C LYS A 182 12.70 13.18 17.17
N SER A 183 12.46 11.88 16.97
CA SER A 183 11.47 11.12 17.72
C SER A 183 11.85 11.03 19.20
N TRP A 184 13.14 10.83 19.51
CA TRP A 184 13.65 10.86 20.89
C TRP A 184 13.47 12.21 21.55
N ASP A 185 13.86 13.29 20.86
CA ASP A 185 13.76 14.65 21.41
C ASP A 185 12.29 15.02 21.69
N PHE A 186 11.37 14.62 20.79
CA PHE A 186 9.94 14.79 21.01
C PHE A 186 9.42 13.94 22.18
N ALA A 187 9.87 12.69 22.30
CA ALA A 187 9.45 11.81 23.37
C ALA A 187 9.91 12.32 24.74
N GLU A 188 11.18 12.71 24.86
CA GLU A 188 11.76 13.28 26.09
C GLU A 188 11.04 14.55 26.52
N LYS A 189 10.76 15.47 25.58
CA LYS A 189 10.03 16.71 25.86
C LYS A 189 8.63 16.47 26.43
N ASN A 190 7.94 15.40 26.03
CA ASN A 190 6.57 15.11 26.42
C ASN A 190 6.46 14.00 27.50
N GLY A 191 7.59 13.49 28.00
CA GLY A 191 7.58 12.36 28.95
C GLY A 191 7.06 11.04 28.35
N PHE A 192 7.21 10.85 27.04
CA PHE A 192 6.83 9.63 26.32
C PHE A 192 8.00 8.64 26.25
N PRO A 193 7.72 7.34 26.05
CA PRO A 193 8.77 6.33 25.90
C PRO A 193 9.65 6.58 24.67
N LYS A 194 10.93 6.22 24.78
CA LYS A 194 11.89 6.21 23.68
C LYS A 194 12.04 4.78 23.16
N PHE A 195 11.99 4.63 21.84
CA PHE A 195 12.20 3.36 21.13
C PHE A 195 13.42 3.47 20.24
N ASN A 196 14.10 2.35 19.96
CA ASN A 196 15.36 2.34 19.19
C ASN A 196 15.19 1.83 17.75
N ASN A 197 14.16 1.02 17.50
CA ASN A 197 13.92 0.31 16.25
C ASN A 197 12.62 0.74 15.56
N VAL A 198 11.82 1.59 16.20
CA VAL A 198 10.60 2.22 15.66
C VAL A 198 10.54 3.69 16.07
N LEU A 199 9.84 4.50 15.30
CA LEU A 199 9.49 5.87 15.69
C LEU A 199 8.32 5.86 16.66
N LEU A 200 8.19 6.94 17.44
CA LEU A 200 7.03 7.14 18.31
C LEU A 200 5.76 7.26 17.45
N PRO A 201 4.76 6.37 17.64
CA PRO A 201 3.58 6.34 16.79
C PRO A 201 2.61 7.49 17.10
N ARG A 202 1.83 7.90 16.10
CA ARG A 202 0.85 9.00 16.17
C ARG A 202 -0.57 8.42 16.23
N HIS A 203 -1.21 8.52 17.39
CA HIS A 203 -2.54 7.96 17.63
C HIS A 203 -3.65 8.65 16.82
N LYS A 204 -3.55 9.96 16.54
CA LYS A 204 -4.61 10.71 15.84
C LYS A 204 -5.01 10.10 14.50
N GLY A 205 -4.02 9.74 13.67
CA GLY A 205 -4.27 9.10 12.37
C GLY A 205 -4.94 7.72 12.51
N LEU A 206 -4.52 6.94 13.52
CA LEU A 206 -5.17 5.67 13.84
C LEU A 206 -6.62 5.89 14.28
N HIS A 207 -6.87 6.86 15.17
CA HIS A 207 -8.20 7.20 15.66
C HIS A 207 -9.15 7.60 14.52
N ALA A 208 -8.71 8.52 13.65
CA ALA A 208 -9.48 8.97 12.50
C ALA A 208 -9.80 7.86 11.49
N CYS A 209 -9.04 6.77 11.48
CA CYS A 209 -9.36 5.58 10.69
C CYS A 209 -10.27 4.59 11.43
N VAL A 210 -9.94 4.27 12.68
CA VAL A 210 -10.65 3.23 13.46
C VAL A 210 -12.07 3.66 13.76
N GLU A 211 -12.27 4.89 14.26
CA GLU A 211 -13.57 5.27 14.80
C GLU A 211 -14.67 5.29 13.73
N PRO A 212 -14.46 5.90 12.55
CA PRO A 212 -15.46 5.83 11.49
C PRO A 212 -15.61 4.44 10.86
N LEU A 213 -14.66 3.51 11.04
CA LEU A 213 -14.75 2.15 10.50
C LEU A 213 -15.28 1.12 11.50
N ARG A 214 -15.37 1.46 12.79
CA ARG A 214 -15.61 0.51 13.89
C ARG A 214 -16.90 -0.31 13.75
N ASP A 215 -17.90 0.21 13.08
CA ASP A 215 -19.18 -0.45 12.78
C ASP A 215 -19.15 -1.34 11.51
N THR A 216 -18.03 -1.36 10.78
CA THR A 216 -17.92 -2.00 9.44
C THR A 216 -16.70 -2.89 9.24
N ILE A 217 -15.68 -2.79 10.10
CA ILE A 217 -14.52 -3.68 10.09
C ILE A 217 -14.69 -4.78 11.14
N ASP A 218 -14.05 -5.91 10.92
CA ASP A 218 -14.12 -7.08 11.80
C ASP A 218 -13.00 -7.06 12.86
N CYS A 219 -11.85 -6.44 12.54
CA CYS A 219 -10.67 -6.46 13.40
C CYS A 219 -9.61 -5.41 13.02
N VAL A 220 -8.59 -5.31 13.89
CA VAL A 220 -7.33 -4.64 13.61
C VAL A 220 -6.20 -5.66 13.65
N TYR A 221 -5.45 -5.76 12.56
CA TYR A 221 -4.21 -6.53 12.51
C TYR A 221 -3.01 -5.64 12.81
N ASP A 222 -2.24 -6.02 13.82
CA ASP A 222 -0.98 -5.39 14.18
C ASP A 222 0.19 -6.20 13.62
N LEU A 223 0.92 -5.60 12.67
CA LEU A 223 2.03 -6.22 11.96
C LEU A 223 3.36 -5.61 12.39
N THR A 224 4.34 -6.47 12.66
CA THR A 224 5.74 -6.06 12.83
C THR A 224 6.58 -6.62 11.71
N ILE A 225 6.95 -5.77 10.77
CA ILE A 225 7.81 -6.09 9.64
C ILE A 225 9.26 -5.71 9.92
N GLY A 226 10.20 -6.59 9.57
CA GLY A 226 11.63 -6.38 9.78
C GLY A 226 12.50 -7.01 8.70
N TYR A 227 13.65 -6.38 8.46
CA TYR A 227 14.62 -6.73 7.42
C TYR A 227 16.03 -6.83 8.02
N GLU A 228 16.93 -7.59 7.40
CA GLU A 228 18.35 -7.63 7.80
C GLU A 228 19.07 -6.29 7.53
N GLY A 229 18.59 -5.52 6.57
CA GLY A 229 19.04 -4.16 6.28
C GLY A 229 17.97 -3.39 5.52
N LYS A 230 17.93 -2.06 5.69
CA LYS A 230 16.86 -1.21 5.15
C LYS A 230 16.77 -1.32 3.62
N PRO A 231 15.70 -1.91 3.07
CA PRO A 231 15.55 -2.01 1.63
C PRO A 231 15.03 -0.70 1.03
N THR A 232 15.20 -0.58 -0.28
CA THR A 232 14.63 0.46 -1.14
C THR A 232 13.75 -0.20 -2.20
N ILE A 233 12.89 0.58 -2.86
CA ILE A 233 12.09 0.14 -4.02
C ILE A 233 13.04 -0.42 -5.08
N LEU A 234 14.13 0.27 -5.37
CA LEU A 234 15.09 -0.17 -6.37
C LEU A 234 15.78 -1.48 -5.96
N SER A 235 16.19 -1.62 -4.70
CA SER A 235 16.81 -2.86 -4.22
C SER A 235 15.84 -4.03 -4.23
N CYS A 236 14.56 -3.78 -3.94
CA CYS A 236 13.51 -4.79 -3.91
C CYS A 236 13.18 -5.29 -5.33
N ILE A 237 12.97 -4.36 -6.27
CA ILE A 237 12.67 -4.69 -7.67
C ILE A 237 13.88 -5.34 -8.37
N SER A 238 15.09 -4.93 -8.01
CA SER A 238 16.33 -5.55 -8.51
C SER A 238 16.72 -6.84 -7.78
N GLY A 239 15.96 -7.24 -6.75
CA GLY A 239 16.26 -8.43 -5.97
C GLY A 239 17.67 -8.42 -5.36
N THR A 240 18.16 -7.24 -4.95
CA THR A 240 19.38 -7.11 -4.15
C THR A 240 19.07 -7.14 -2.66
N SER A 241 18.01 -6.44 -2.23
CA SER A 241 17.53 -6.40 -0.84
C SER A 241 16.03 -6.03 -0.80
N PRO A 242 15.20 -6.67 0.03
CA PRO A 242 15.56 -7.68 1.01
C PRO A 242 15.69 -9.08 0.37
N ARG A 243 16.46 -9.97 1.00
CA ARG A 243 16.44 -11.41 0.70
C ARG A 243 15.41 -12.15 1.54
N VAL A 244 15.29 -11.73 2.80
CA VAL A 244 14.37 -12.27 3.78
C VAL A 244 13.55 -11.12 4.36
N VAL A 245 12.25 -11.35 4.51
CA VAL A 245 11.30 -10.42 5.11
C VAL A 245 10.60 -11.13 6.25
N ASN A 246 10.68 -10.56 7.44
CA ASN A 246 10.10 -11.14 8.66
C ASN A 246 8.85 -10.36 9.02
N ILE A 247 7.70 -11.02 9.07
CA ILE A 247 6.41 -10.39 9.37
C ILE A 247 5.76 -11.12 10.53
N HIS A 248 5.70 -10.48 11.69
CA HIS A 248 4.86 -10.91 12.79
C HIS A 248 3.45 -10.34 12.64
N ILE A 249 2.44 -11.18 12.85
CA ILE A 249 1.02 -10.83 12.72
C ILE A 249 0.31 -11.13 14.04
N LYS A 250 -0.45 -10.15 14.54
CA LYS A 250 -1.32 -10.29 15.70
C LYS A 250 -2.67 -9.63 15.44
N ARG A 251 -3.76 -10.32 15.72
CA ARG A 251 -5.13 -9.82 15.59
C ARG A 251 -5.58 -9.19 16.90
N TYR A 252 -6.36 -8.13 16.77
CA TYR A 252 -7.14 -7.54 17.85
C TYR A 252 -8.59 -7.42 17.40
N SER A 253 -9.50 -7.89 18.24
CA SER A 253 -10.91 -7.55 18.13
C SER A 253 -11.13 -6.07 18.39
N LEU A 254 -12.23 -5.50 17.90
CA LEU A 254 -12.50 -4.07 18.07
C LEU A 254 -12.75 -3.66 19.52
N ASP A 255 -13.19 -4.59 20.37
CA ASP A 255 -13.38 -4.36 21.81
C ASP A 255 -12.05 -4.18 22.54
N GLU A 256 -10.95 -4.68 21.98
CA GLU A 256 -9.59 -4.50 22.51
C GLU A 256 -8.95 -3.17 22.07
N ILE A 257 -9.59 -2.44 21.15
CA ILE A 257 -9.10 -1.15 20.64
C ILE A 257 -9.83 -0.01 21.36
N PRO A 258 -9.14 0.76 22.25
CA PRO A 258 -9.78 1.82 23.01
C PRO A 258 -10.47 2.86 22.11
N LYS A 259 -11.62 3.37 22.57
CA LYS A 259 -12.37 4.45 21.91
C LYS A 259 -11.83 5.83 22.27
N ASP A 260 -11.47 6.03 23.53
CA ASP A 260 -10.88 7.28 24.00
C ASP A 260 -9.46 7.48 23.44
N GLU A 261 -9.17 8.68 22.93
CA GLU A 261 -7.89 8.99 22.28
C GLU A 261 -6.69 8.82 23.22
N ASN A 262 -6.82 9.18 24.51
CA ASN A 262 -5.72 9.06 25.47
C ASN A 262 -5.43 7.59 25.80
N GLN A 263 -6.47 6.77 25.95
CA GLN A 263 -6.32 5.33 26.12
C GLN A 263 -5.76 4.67 24.86
N LEU A 264 -6.20 5.09 23.67
CA LEU A 264 -5.68 4.61 22.39
C LEU A 264 -4.19 4.94 22.24
N GLN A 265 -3.76 6.14 22.66
CA GLN A 265 -2.35 6.52 22.67
C GLN A 265 -1.52 5.57 23.56
N LYS A 266 -1.98 5.30 24.79
CA LYS A 266 -1.29 4.37 25.69
C LYS A 266 -1.22 2.96 25.13
N TRP A 267 -2.33 2.46 24.59
CA TRP A 267 -2.39 1.16 23.93
C TRP A 267 -1.39 1.10 22.76
N LEU A 268 -1.35 2.14 21.93
CA LEU A 268 -0.46 2.22 20.77
C LEU A 268 1.02 2.28 21.19
N PHE A 269 1.36 3.00 22.26
CA PHE A 269 2.72 3.01 22.81
C PHE A 269 3.14 1.63 23.33
N ASN A 270 2.23 0.90 23.99
CA ASN A 270 2.51 -0.47 24.44
C ASN A 270 2.74 -1.41 23.26
N ARG A 271 1.92 -1.32 22.19
CA ARG A 271 2.15 -2.08 20.95
C ARG A 271 3.51 -1.79 20.37
N TYR A 272 3.88 -0.52 20.25
CA TYR A 272 5.17 -0.12 19.69
C TYR A 272 6.36 -0.48 20.57
N HIS A 273 6.19 -0.58 21.88
CA HIS A 273 7.19 -1.16 22.78
C HIS A 273 7.44 -2.64 22.48
N GLU A 274 6.39 -3.43 22.28
CA GLU A 274 6.52 -4.84 21.85
C GLU A 274 7.22 -4.94 20.48
N LYS A 275 6.89 -4.06 19.53
CA LYS A 275 7.56 -4.01 18.21
C LYS A 275 9.05 -3.71 18.35
N ASP A 276 9.40 -2.74 19.18
CA ASP A 276 10.79 -2.34 19.43
C ASP A 276 11.64 -3.52 19.93
N GLN A 277 11.09 -4.29 20.88
CA GLN A 277 11.72 -5.49 21.43
C GLN A 277 11.85 -6.62 20.39
N MET A 278 10.79 -6.89 19.62
CA MET A 278 10.83 -7.89 18.55
C MET A 278 11.89 -7.54 17.49
N LEU A 279 11.97 -6.27 17.09
CA LEU A 279 12.95 -5.81 16.10
C LEU A 279 14.38 -5.82 16.66
N GLN A 280 14.57 -5.54 17.94
CA GLN A 280 15.87 -5.72 18.60
C GLN A 280 16.30 -7.18 18.55
N TYR A 281 15.42 -8.10 18.93
CA TYR A 281 15.70 -9.53 18.87
C TYR A 281 16.01 -10.00 17.44
N LEU A 282 15.26 -9.50 16.45
CA LEU A 282 15.51 -9.77 15.03
C LEU A 282 16.90 -9.31 14.58
N LYS A 283 17.32 -8.12 15.01
CA LYS A 283 18.64 -7.56 14.67
C LYS A 283 19.78 -8.42 15.22
N GLU A 284 19.59 -9.00 16.40
CA GLU A 284 20.57 -9.85 17.07
C GLU A 284 20.59 -11.29 16.54
N ASN A 285 19.42 -11.84 16.20
CA ASN A 285 19.25 -13.28 15.91
C ASN A 285 18.87 -13.61 14.47
N LYS A 286 18.61 -12.61 13.62
CA LYS A 286 18.12 -12.72 12.22
C LYS A 286 16.74 -13.36 12.04
N THR A 287 16.09 -13.75 13.14
CA THR A 287 14.69 -14.19 13.22
C THR A 287 14.04 -13.59 14.47
N TYR A 288 12.71 -13.49 14.52
CA TYR A 288 12.02 -13.27 15.80
C TYR A 288 12.17 -14.51 16.71
N SER A 289 11.84 -14.35 17.99
CA SER A 289 12.01 -15.39 19.03
C SER A 289 11.05 -16.57 18.89
N MET A 290 10.01 -16.44 18.07
CA MET A 290 8.99 -17.44 17.83
C MET A 290 9.15 -18.15 16.48
N PRO A 291 8.53 -19.33 16.27
CA PRO A 291 8.56 -20.03 14.99
C PRO A 291 7.92 -19.23 13.85
N TYR A 292 8.35 -19.49 12.62
CA TYR A 292 7.77 -18.91 11.41
C TYR A 292 7.34 -19.97 10.39
N ARG A 293 6.46 -19.53 9.49
CA ARG A 293 5.99 -20.29 8.32
C ARG A 293 6.47 -19.60 7.05
N ILE A 294 6.76 -20.39 6.01
CA ILE A 294 7.02 -19.91 4.65
C ILE A 294 5.93 -20.46 3.76
N HIS A 295 5.24 -19.57 3.04
CA HIS A 295 4.18 -19.92 2.13
C HIS A 295 4.67 -19.81 0.69
N LYS A 296 4.56 -20.89 -0.09
CA LYS A 296 4.91 -20.87 -1.51
C LYS A 296 3.95 -19.97 -2.30
N PRO A 297 4.43 -19.26 -3.35
CA PRO A 297 3.57 -18.51 -4.25
C PRO A 297 2.49 -19.41 -4.87
N SER A 298 1.23 -18.98 -4.81
CA SER A 298 0.09 -19.74 -5.38
C SER A 298 0.13 -19.76 -6.91
N LEU A 299 -0.46 -20.78 -7.55
CA LEU A 299 -0.54 -20.90 -9.02
C LEU A 299 -1.12 -19.65 -9.70
N SER A 300 -2.04 -18.95 -9.05
CA SER A 300 -2.63 -17.71 -9.56
C SER A 300 -1.63 -16.55 -9.74
N ILE A 301 -0.50 -16.55 -9.02
CA ILE A 301 0.59 -15.59 -9.20
C ILE A 301 1.29 -15.85 -10.55
N TYR A 302 1.66 -17.11 -10.80
CA TYR A 302 2.26 -17.54 -12.06
C TYR A 302 1.33 -17.32 -13.25
N ALA A 303 0.06 -17.73 -13.12
CA ALA A 303 -0.95 -17.55 -14.15
C ALA A 303 -1.17 -16.05 -14.46
N SER A 304 -1.23 -15.20 -13.44
CA SER A 304 -1.34 -13.75 -13.63
C SER A 304 -0.14 -13.22 -14.41
N ALA A 305 1.08 -13.56 -13.98
CA ALA A 305 2.29 -13.12 -14.68
C ALA A 305 2.28 -13.54 -16.16
N PHE A 306 1.96 -14.81 -16.45
CA PHE A 306 1.83 -15.31 -17.82
C PHE A 306 0.81 -14.50 -18.64
N LEU A 307 -0.38 -14.24 -18.09
CA LEU A 307 -1.41 -13.44 -18.76
C LEU A 307 -0.95 -12.00 -19.01
N TRP A 308 -0.31 -11.36 -18.02
CA TRP A 308 0.22 -10.00 -18.18
C TRP A 308 1.28 -9.93 -19.27
N PHE A 309 2.22 -10.87 -19.33
CA PHE A 309 3.28 -10.84 -20.33
C PHE A 309 2.76 -11.15 -21.73
N TYR A 310 2.15 -12.31 -21.92
CA TYR A 310 1.86 -12.85 -23.25
C TYR A 310 0.57 -12.31 -23.87
N TYR A 311 -0.44 -12.03 -23.06
CA TYR A 311 -1.77 -11.63 -23.55
C TYR A 311 -2.06 -10.14 -23.38
N PHE A 312 -1.21 -9.40 -22.69
CA PHE A 312 -1.40 -7.98 -22.49
C PHE A 312 -0.19 -7.15 -22.94
N MET A 313 0.97 -7.31 -22.29
CA MET A 313 2.14 -6.47 -22.53
C MET A 313 2.70 -6.61 -23.96
N LEU A 314 2.89 -7.84 -24.45
CA LEU A 314 3.40 -8.09 -25.80
C LEU A 314 2.44 -7.56 -26.89
N PRO A 315 1.13 -7.88 -26.88
CA PRO A 315 0.18 -7.32 -27.83
C PRO A 315 0.11 -5.79 -27.81
N ILE A 316 0.03 -5.16 -26.63
CA ILE A 316 -0.04 -3.70 -26.51
C ILE A 316 1.24 -3.05 -27.03
N THR A 317 2.41 -3.62 -26.73
CA THR A 317 3.69 -3.12 -27.26
C THR A 317 3.71 -3.23 -28.78
N ASN A 318 3.28 -4.35 -29.35
CA ASN A 318 3.19 -4.51 -30.79
C ASN A 318 2.23 -3.49 -31.42
N LEU A 319 1.05 -3.27 -30.84
CA LEU A 319 0.08 -2.28 -31.31
C LEU A 319 0.64 -0.84 -31.24
N LEU A 320 1.36 -0.48 -30.19
CA LEU A 320 2.02 0.83 -30.08
C LEU A 320 3.08 1.05 -31.19
N LEU A 321 3.76 -0.02 -31.62
CA LEU A 321 4.72 0.04 -32.72
C LEU A 321 4.03 0.21 -34.09
N ILE A 322 2.97 -0.56 -34.36
CA ILE A 322 2.37 -0.62 -35.71
C ILE A 322 1.22 0.36 -35.93
N SER A 323 0.47 0.75 -34.90
CA SER A 323 -0.79 1.50 -35.04
C SER A 323 -0.68 2.94 -34.55
N SER A 324 -0.83 3.90 -35.47
CA SER A 324 -0.95 5.33 -35.13
C SER A 324 -2.15 5.62 -34.24
N PHE A 325 -3.28 4.92 -34.46
CA PHE A 325 -4.47 5.05 -33.63
C PHE A 325 -4.17 4.68 -32.16
N THR A 326 -3.46 3.57 -31.95
CA THR A 326 -3.08 3.13 -30.60
C THR A 326 -2.15 4.12 -29.91
N ARG A 327 -1.22 4.75 -30.65
CA ARG A 327 -0.36 5.81 -30.11
C ARG A 327 -1.14 7.05 -29.69
N VAL A 328 -2.09 7.50 -30.52
CA VAL A 328 -2.95 8.65 -30.18
C VAL A 328 -3.81 8.33 -28.95
N TYR A 329 -4.43 7.15 -28.91
CA TYR A 329 -5.17 6.69 -27.73
C TYR A 329 -4.30 6.69 -26.47
N PHE A 330 -3.08 6.16 -26.55
CA PHE A 330 -2.15 6.15 -25.43
C PHE A 330 -1.87 7.55 -24.91
N ILE A 331 -1.59 8.50 -25.80
CA ILE A 331 -1.36 9.91 -25.43
C ILE A 331 -2.60 10.50 -24.74
N ILE A 332 -3.80 10.29 -25.29
CA ILE A 332 -5.05 10.79 -24.70
C ILE A 332 -5.24 10.22 -23.29
N ALA A 333 -5.11 8.91 -23.12
CA ALA A 333 -5.27 8.24 -21.82
C ALA A 333 -4.20 8.70 -20.82
N PHE A 334 -2.96 8.89 -21.27
CA PHE A 334 -1.85 9.36 -20.44
C PHE A 334 -2.07 10.81 -19.98
N VAL A 335 -2.43 11.71 -20.90
CA VAL A 335 -2.77 13.11 -20.59
C VAL A 335 -3.98 13.17 -19.65
N TYR A 336 -5.00 12.34 -19.86
CA TYR A 336 -6.14 12.24 -18.96
C TYR A 336 -5.70 11.93 -17.52
N HIS A 337 -4.83 10.93 -17.32
CA HIS A 337 -4.35 10.59 -15.97
C HIS A 337 -3.52 11.70 -15.33
N ILE A 338 -2.69 12.41 -16.12
CA ILE A 338 -2.00 13.61 -15.63
C ILE A 338 -3.01 14.67 -15.16
N LEU A 339 -4.03 14.97 -15.98
CA LEU A 339 -5.07 15.92 -15.62
C LEU A 339 -5.85 15.46 -14.40
N ASN A 340 -6.24 14.19 -14.32
CA ASN A 340 -6.93 13.61 -13.17
C ASN A 340 -6.12 13.72 -11.86
N SER A 341 -4.79 13.60 -11.93
CA SER A 341 -3.92 13.71 -10.75
C SER A 341 -3.79 15.16 -10.22
N LYS A 342 -4.07 16.18 -11.05
CA LYS A 342 -3.81 17.60 -10.74
C LYS A 342 -5.06 18.47 -10.70
N TYR A 343 -5.99 18.26 -11.62
CA TYR A 343 -7.10 19.17 -11.91
C TYR A 343 -8.27 18.92 -10.96
N GLU A 344 -8.39 19.78 -9.96
CA GLU A 344 -9.35 19.66 -8.85
C GLU A 344 -10.81 19.45 -9.30
N PRO A 345 -11.35 20.18 -10.30
CA PRO A 345 -12.74 19.95 -10.75
C PRO A 345 -12.97 18.52 -11.26
N LEU A 346 -12.01 17.94 -11.98
CA LEU A 346 -12.10 16.56 -12.45
C LEU A 346 -12.02 15.56 -11.29
N ARG A 347 -11.16 15.83 -10.29
CA ARG A 347 -11.08 15.00 -9.07
C ARG A 347 -12.38 15.01 -8.29
N LYS A 348 -13.01 16.18 -8.12
CA LYS A 348 -14.31 16.34 -7.47
C LYS A 348 -15.42 15.64 -8.26
N LEU A 349 -15.45 15.78 -9.58
CA LEU A 349 -16.40 15.09 -10.47
C LEU A 349 -16.37 13.57 -10.27
N ARG A 350 -15.17 13.00 -10.11
CA ARG A 350 -14.98 11.56 -9.87
C ARG A 350 -15.11 11.15 -8.39
N GLY A 351 -15.35 12.09 -7.48
CA GLY A 351 -15.38 11.82 -6.04
C GLY A 351 -14.05 11.30 -5.49
N LEU A 352 -12.94 11.73 -6.07
CA LEU A 352 -11.58 11.37 -5.62
C LEU A 352 -11.11 12.25 -4.47
N GLN A 353 -11.70 13.43 -4.31
CA GLN A 353 -11.38 14.40 -3.29
C GLN A 353 -12.66 15.02 -2.73
N ASN A 354 -12.66 15.33 -1.43
CA ASN A 354 -13.80 15.94 -0.77
C ASN A 354 -14.04 17.35 -1.37
N ALA A 355 -15.29 17.67 -1.71
CA ALA A 355 -15.66 18.97 -2.25
C ALA A 355 -15.35 20.12 -1.26
N ILE A 356 -15.37 19.83 0.05
CA ILE A 356 -15.27 20.79 1.15
C ILE A 356 -13.88 21.44 1.26
N TYR A 357 -12.82 20.86 0.68
CA TYR A 357 -11.49 21.48 0.74
C TYR A 357 -11.06 22.04 -0.62
N SER A 358 -11.34 23.31 -0.86
CA SER A 358 -10.44 24.13 -1.67
C SER A 358 -9.32 24.59 -0.75
N LYS A 359 -8.06 24.23 -1.08
CA LYS A 359 -6.83 24.76 -0.47
C LYS A 359 -7.04 26.23 -0.12
N LYS A 360 -7.06 26.60 1.18
CA LYS A 360 -6.98 28.02 1.55
C LYS A 360 -5.70 28.55 0.90
N GLU A 361 -5.83 29.55 0.02
CA GLU A 361 -4.66 30.26 -0.46
C GLU A 361 -3.87 30.73 0.76
N LYS A 362 -2.56 30.43 0.78
CA LYS A 362 -1.69 30.95 1.82
C LYS A 362 -1.77 32.48 1.73
N SER A 363 -2.44 33.13 2.68
CA SER A 363 -2.24 34.55 2.90
C SER A 363 -0.76 34.73 3.24
N HIS A 364 -0.06 35.46 2.37
CA HIS A 364 1.34 35.84 2.55
C HIS A 364 1.57 36.63 3.84
#